data_AF-A0A819QQU6-F1
#
_entry.id   AF-A0A819QQU6-F1
#
_cell.length_a   1.000
_cell.length_b   1.000
_cell.length_c   1.000
_cell.angle_alpha   90.00
_cell.angle_beta   90.00
_cell.angle_gamma   90.00
#
_symmetry.space_group_name_H-M   'P 1'
#
loop_
_entity.id
_entity.type
_entity.pdbx_description
1 polymer ?
#
loop_
_entity_poly.entity_id
_entity_poly.type
_entity_poly.pdbx_seq_one_letter_code
_entity_poly.pdbx_strand_id
1 'polypeptide(L)'
;FHNYLVQTRSQRDTERELLCVAVTMADIYPGDGWNFVYGQARSTDGVGVYSFARLDPLFYRATSEEILQTPLTEEHRIIMLRRCIKILLHEIGHLFGLKHCIYYVCLMNGANNEKEMDRQRLYLCPVCLCKLHSTLQFDVEHLYETFGNLCEEYELETECSWYQKRLEYIH
;
A
#
# COMPACT_ATOMS: atom_id res chain seq x y z
N PHE A 1 -1.39 10.02 -16.79
CA PHE A 1 -0.91 10.28 -15.40
C PHE A 1 0.46 10.94 -15.31
N HIS A 2 1.36 10.80 -16.30
CA HIS A 2 2.68 11.46 -16.25
C HIS A 2 2.59 12.99 -16.03
N ASN A 3 1.73 13.67 -16.78
CA ASN A 3 1.51 15.12 -16.63
C ASN A 3 0.91 15.48 -15.25
N TYR A 4 0.07 14.61 -14.69
CA TYR A 4 -0.47 14.78 -13.33
C TYR A 4 0.66 14.74 -12.29
N LEU A 5 1.52 13.71 -12.31
CA LEU A 5 2.64 13.62 -11.36
C LEU A 5 3.62 14.81 -11.46
N VAL A 6 3.87 15.30 -12.68
CA VAL A 6 4.71 16.49 -12.91
C VAL A 6 4.04 17.75 -12.36
N GLN A 7 2.74 17.92 -12.57
CA GLN A 7 1.99 19.05 -12.03
C GLN A 7 1.91 18.98 -10.50
N THR A 8 1.58 17.83 -9.92
CA THR A 8 1.54 17.62 -8.47
C THR A 8 2.89 17.94 -7.84
N ARG A 9 4.01 17.49 -8.43
CA ARG A 9 5.35 17.88 -7.97
C ARG A 9 5.52 19.40 -7.93
N SER A 10 5.13 20.11 -8.99
CA SER A 10 5.32 21.57 -9.07
C SER A 10 4.51 22.37 -8.05
N GLN A 11 3.50 21.75 -7.45
CA GLN A 11 2.61 22.37 -6.46
C GLN A 11 2.97 22.01 -5.02
N ARG A 12 3.94 21.11 -4.80
CA ARG A 12 4.35 20.67 -3.47
C ARG A 12 5.20 21.71 -2.76
N ASP A 13 4.93 21.87 -1.47
CA ASP A 13 5.83 22.57 -0.56
C ASP A 13 6.85 21.56 -0.01
N THR A 14 8.02 21.49 -0.63
CA THR A 14 9.07 20.54 -0.25
C THR A 14 9.68 20.82 1.13
N GLU A 15 9.43 21.98 1.74
CA GLU A 15 9.86 22.26 3.11
C GLU A 15 8.92 21.64 4.16
N ARG A 16 7.67 21.32 3.77
CA ARG A 16 6.62 20.81 4.68
C ARG A 16 6.13 19.42 4.33
N GLU A 17 6.23 19.03 3.07
CA GLU A 17 5.67 17.79 2.56
C GLU A 17 6.79 16.82 2.18
N LEU A 18 6.87 15.69 2.88
CA LEU A 18 7.84 14.65 2.59
C LEU A 18 7.46 13.86 1.32
N LEU A 19 6.20 13.46 1.19
CA LEU A 19 5.65 12.71 0.06
C LEU A 19 4.24 13.21 -0.29
N CYS A 20 3.83 13.05 -1.55
CA CYS A 20 2.44 13.26 -1.97
C CYS A 20 1.93 12.02 -2.71
N VAL A 21 0.86 11.44 -2.20
CA VAL A 21 0.26 10.24 -2.77
C VAL A 21 -1.20 10.51 -3.10
N ALA A 22 -1.55 10.35 -4.37
CA ALA A 22 -2.92 10.40 -4.84
C ALA A 22 -3.51 8.99 -4.88
N VAL A 23 -4.77 8.87 -4.48
CA VAL A 23 -5.53 7.62 -4.52
C VAL A 23 -6.79 7.84 -5.34
N THR A 24 -7.15 6.88 -6.19
CA THR A 24 -8.36 6.96 -7.02
C THR A 24 -9.08 5.62 -7.14
N MET A 25 -10.39 5.68 -7.34
CA MET A 25 -11.22 4.53 -7.73
C MET A 25 -11.37 4.42 -9.25
N ALA A 26 -10.77 5.33 -10.02
CA ALA A 26 -10.72 5.21 -11.48
C ALA A 26 -9.60 4.25 -11.91
N ASP A 27 -9.86 3.45 -12.92
CA ASP A 27 -8.83 2.59 -13.53
C ASP A 27 -7.80 3.44 -14.29
N ILE A 28 -6.51 3.08 -14.18
CA ILE A 28 -5.40 3.92 -14.67
C ILE A 28 -4.48 3.18 -15.63
N TYR A 29 -4.06 3.90 -16.68
CA TYR A 29 -3.24 3.40 -17.78
C TYR A 29 -2.09 4.36 -18.06
N PRO A 30 -0.85 3.87 -18.27
CA PRO A 30 0.32 4.71 -18.47
C PRO A 30 0.33 5.42 -19.84
N GLY A 31 -0.36 4.88 -20.84
CA GLY A 31 -0.53 5.48 -22.16
C GLY A 31 -1.44 4.64 -23.06
N ASP A 32 -1.77 5.16 -24.23
CA ASP A 32 -2.62 4.48 -25.21
C ASP A 32 -2.00 3.14 -25.65
N GLY A 33 -2.78 2.06 -25.59
CA GLY A 33 -2.35 0.71 -25.98
C GLY A 33 -1.54 -0.06 -24.92
N TRP A 34 -1.31 0.51 -23.73
CA TRP A 34 -0.70 -0.22 -22.61
C TRP A 34 -1.76 -0.93 -21.76
N ASN A 35 -1.34 -2.00 -21.07
CA ASN A 35 -2.14 -2.59 -20.00
C ASN A 35 -2.26 -1.61 -18.81
N PHE A 36 -3.20 -1.92 -17.91
CA PHE A 36 -3.42 -1.16 -16.69
C PHE A 36 -2.24 -1.23 -15.71
N VAL A 37 -2.21 -0.31 -14.75
CA VAL A 37 -1.31 -0.35 -13.59
C VAL A 37 -2.09 -0.12 -12.30
N TYR A 38 -1.68 -0.75 -11.20
CA TYR A 38 -2.23 -0.44 -9.87
C TYR A 38 -1.73 0.92 -9.34
N GLY A 39 -0.64 1.42 -9.90
CA GLY A 39 -0.07 2.70 -9.54
C GLY A 39 1.13 3.07 -10.36
N GLN A 40 1.55 4.32 -10.20
CA GLN A 40 2.80 4.81 -10.73
C GLN A 40 3.40 5.82 -9.76
N ALA A 41 4.68 5.64 -9.46
CA ALA A 41 5.44 6.52 -8.60
C ALA A 41 6.63 7.15 -9.34
N ARG A 42 6.99 8.36 -8.94
CA ARG A 42 8.28 8.98 -9.22
C ARG A 42 9.01 9.11 -7.90
N SER A 43 9.69 8.05 -7.48
CA SER A 43 10.32 7.94 -6.16
C SER A 43 11.30 9.08 -5.87
N THR A 44 12.07 9.53 -6.86
CA THR A 44 13.00 10.66 -6.72
C THR A 44 12.30 12.00 -6.49
N ASP A 45 11.03 12.11 -6.90
CA ASP A 45 10.22 13.31 -6.75
C ASP A 45 9.22 13.18 -5.58
N GLY A 46 9.20 12.03 -4.89
CA GLY A 46 8.31 11.74 -3.76
C GLY A 46 6.81 11.79 -4.09
N VAL A 47 6.43 11.63 -5.37
CA VAL A 47 5.03 11.66 -5.81
C VAL A 47 4.57 10.32 -6.35
N GLY A 48 3.33 9.93 -6.05
CA GLY A 48 2.74 8.71 -6.59
C GLY A 48 1.24 8.82 -6.77
N VAL A 49 0.68 7.99 -7.65
CA VAL A 49 -0.76 7.80 -7.84
C VAL A 49 -1.07 6.31 -7.84
N TYR A 50 -2.08 5.91 -7.07
CA TYR A 50 -2.51 4.52 -6.95
C TYR A 50 -4.01 4.39 -7.23
N SER A 51 -4.38 3.34 -7.94
CA SER A 51 -5.76 3.00 -8.24
C SER A 51 -6.21 1.79 -7.44
N PHE A 52 -7.33 1.93 -6.76
CA PHE A 52 -8.02 0.84 -6.08
C PHE A 52 -9.14 0.23 -6.92
N ALA A 53 -9.37 0.73 -8.15
CA ALA A 53 -10.46 0.31 -9.03
C ALA A 53 -10.50 -1.22 -9.18
N ARG A 54 -9.35 -1.82 -9.53
CA ARG A 54 -9.21 -3.25 -9.78
C ARG A 54 -9.10 -4.11 -8.53
N LEU A 55 -9.06 -3.49 -7.34
CA LEU A 55 -9.10 -4.20 -6.07
C LEU A 55 -10.53 -4.50 -5.62
N ASP A 56 -11.50 -3.81 -6.22
CA ASP A 56 -12.92 -4.10 -6.05
C ASP A 56 -13.24 -5.52 -6.58
N PRO A 57 -13.73 -6.44 -5.72
CA PRO A 57 -14.10 -7.79 -6.13
C PRO A 57 -15.14 -7.86 -7.26
N LEU A 58 -15.91 -6.78 -7.47
CA LEU A 58 -16.93 -6.68 -8.50
C LEU A 58 -16.41 -6.11 -9.82
N PHE A 59 -15.18 -5.58 -9.86
CA PHE A 59 -14.63 -4.86 -11.01
C PHE A 59 -14.73 -5.63 -12.34
N TYR A 60 -14.46 -6.94 -12.31
CA TYR A 60 -14.49 -7.80 -13.52
C TYR A 60 -15.80 -8.55 -13.73
N ARG A 61 -16.75 -8.47 -12.78
CA ARG A 61 -17.93 -9.34 -12.74
C ARG A 61 -19.25 -8.59 -12.97
N ALA A 62 -19.26 -7.30 -12.71
CA ALA A 62 -20.46 -6.51 -12.76
C ALA A 62 -20.34 -5.44 -13.85
N THR A 63 -21.44 -5.20 -14.55
CA THR A 63 -21.61 -3.98 -15.35
C THR A 63 -21.51 -2.76 -14.43
N SER A 64 -21.14 -1.59 -14.96
CA SER A 64 -21.00 -0.36 -14.15
C SER A 64 -22.26 -0.03 -13.34
N GLU A 65 -23.42 -0.48 -13.81
CA GLU A 65 -24.72 -0.30 -13.15
C GLU A 65 -24.93 -1.27 -11.97
N GLU A 66 -24.46 -2.52 -12.10
CA GLU A 66 -24.53 -3.55 -11.05
C GLU A 66 -23.56 -3.29 -9.88
N ILE A 67 -22.37 -2.72 -10.15
CA ILE A 67 -21.42 -2.31 -9.10
C ILE A 67 -22.04 -1.24 -8.20
N LEU A 68 -22.76 -0.27 -8.78
CA LEU A 68 -23.39 0.82 -8.03
C LEU A 68 -24.59 0.36 -7.18
N GLN A 69 -25.22 -0.76 -7.53
CA GLN A 69 -26.44 -1.25 -6.89
C GLN A 69 -26.20 -2.43 -5.92
N THR A 70 -25.02 -3.05 -5.97
CA THR A 70 -24.71 -4.22 -5.13
C THR A 70 -23.70 -3.83 -4.05
N PRO A 71 -24.13 -3.66 -2.79
CA PRO A 71 -23.19 -3.40 -1.70
C PRO A 71 -22.24 -4.60 -1.53
N LEU A 72 -20.95 -4.33 -1.29
CA LEU A 72 -19.99 -5.37 -0.94
C LEU A 72 -20.44 -6.07 0.34
N THR A 73 -20.23 -7.39 0.41
CA THR A 73 -20.33 -8.11 1.68
C THR A 73 -19.21 -7.63 2.62
N GLU A 74 -19.39 -7.76 3.93
CA GLU A 74 -18.35 -7.38 4.90
C GLU A 74 -17.01 -8.09 4.64
N GLU A 75 -17.05 -9.38 4.26
CA GLU A 75 -15.86 -10.14 3.87
C GLU A 75 -15.14 -9.49 2.68
N HIS A 76 -15.88 -9.14 1.62
CA HIS A 76 -15.31 -8.47 0.46
C HIS A 76 -14.75 -7.08 0.80
N ARG A 77 -15.41 -6.34 1.70
CA ARG A 77 -14.95 -5.04 2.17
C ARG A 77 -13.62 -5.16 2.93
N ILE A 78 -13.49 -6.15 3.81
CA ILE A 78 -12.26 -6.41 4.58
C ILE A 78 -11.11 -6.82 3.65
N ILE A 79 -11.36 -7.72 2.70
CA ILE A 79 -10.35 -8.14 1.71
C ILE A 79 -9.88 -6.94 0.88
N MET A 80 -10.82 -6.14 0.37
CA MET A 80 -10.51 -4.94 -0.41
C MET A 80 -9.69 -3.94 0.41
N LEU A 81 -10.10 -3.65 1.65
CA LEU A 81 -9.38 -2.76 2.55
C LEU A 81 -7.95 -3.24 2.79
N ARG A 82 -7.77 -4.54 3.07
CA ARG A 82 -6.46 -5.16 3.26
C ARG A 82 -5.57 -4.99 2.04
N ARG A 83 -6.10 -5.20 0.83
CA ARG A 83 -5.38 -5.01 -0.44
C ARG A 83 -5.00 -3.55 -0.67
N CYS A 84 -5.92 -2.62 -0.40
CA CYS A 84 -5.68 -1.17 -0.50
C CYS A 84 -4.56 -0.71 0.43
N ILE A 85 -4.63 -1.08 1.71
CA ILE A 85 -3.58 -0.79 2.71
C ILE A 85 -2.24 -1.34 2.22
N LYS A 86 -2.24 -2.59 1.77
CA LYS A 86 -1.03 -3.25 1.33
C LYS A 86 -0.34 -2.53 0.18
N ILE A 87 -1.06 -2.28 -0.90
CA ILE A 87 -0.50 -1.62 -2.09
C ILE A 87 -0.01 -0.24 -1.69
N LEU A 88 -0.81 0.52 -0.95
CA LEU A 88 -0.43 1.86 -0.54
C LEU A 88 0.87 1.86 0.28
N LEU A 89 0.99 0.97 1.27
CA LEU A 89 2.20 0.86 2.10
C LEU A 89 3.40 0.36 1.30
N HIS A 90 3.22 -0.62 0.40
CA HIS A 90 4.28 -1.12 -0.48
C HIS A 90 4.87 0.00 -1.33
N GLU A 91 4.00 0.80 -1.91
CA GLU A 91 4.38 1.84 -2.83
C GLU A 91 4.94 3.09 -2.12
N ILE A 92 4.43 3.42 -0.93
CA ILE A 92 5.09 4.37 -0.02
C ILE A 92 6.49 3.88 0.33
N GLY A 93 6.69 2.57 0.53
CA GLY A 93 8.01 1.98 0.71
C GLY A 93 8.94 2.27 -0.47
N HIS A 94 8.44 2.20 -1.71
CA HIS A 94 9.19 2.61 -2.90
C HIS A 94 9.52 4.10 -2.92
N LEU A 95 8.65 4.97 -2.40
CA LEU A 95 8.93 6.39 -2.25
C LEU A 95 10.05 6.68 -1.24
N PHE A 96 10.21 5.82 -0.23
CA PHE A 96 11.36 5.85 0.69
C PHE A 96 12.61 5.11 0.15
N GLY A 97 12.60 4.71 -1.12
CA GLY A 97 13.76 4.08 -1.79
C GLY A 97 13.91 2.58 -1.52
N LEU A 98 12.94 1.94 -0.86
CA LEU A 98 12.94 0.48 -0.73
C LEU A 98 12.70 -0.16 -2.09
N LYS A 99 13.54 -1.11 -2.48
CA LYS A 99 13.28 -2.00 -3.63
C LYS A 99 12.51 -3.23 -3.19
N HIS A 100 12.02 -4.01 -4.16
CA HIS A 100 11.44 -5.31 -3.87
C HIS A 100 12.37 -6.16 -2.99
N CYS A 101 11.82 -6.71 -1.92
CA CYS A 101 12.54 -7.57 -0.99
C CYS A 101 12.55 -9.01 -1.51
N ILE A 102 13.73 -9.63 -1.47
CA ILE A 102 13.97 -11.03 -1.84
C ILE A 102 14.47 -11.88 -0.67
N TYR A 103 14.63 -11.29 0.52
CA TYR A 103 15.28 -11.93 1.66
C TYR A 103 14.31 -12.71 2.55
N TYR A 104 13.08 -12.20 2.70
CA TYR A 104 12.07 -12.74 3.60
C TYR A 104 10.67 -12.52 3.01
N VAL A 105 9.67 -13.16 3.62
CA VAL A 105 8.28 -12.76 3.45
C VAL A 105 8.10 -11.36 4.07
N CYS A 106 7.77 -10.38 3.25
CA CYS A 106 7.83 -8.96 3.54
C CYS A 106 6.72 -8.21 2.79
N LEU A 107 6.22 -7.13 3.37
CA LEU A 107 5.38 -6.14 2.67
C LEU A 107 5.99 -5.71 1.32
N MET A 108 7.32 -5.58 1.25
CA MET A 108 8.03 -5.16 0.03
C MET A 108 8.28 -6.31 -0.97
N ASN A 109 7.69 -7.50 -0.83
CA ASN A 109 7.85 -8.52 -1.87
C ASN A 109 7.09 -8.11 -3.16
N GLY A 110 7.70 -8.31 -4.33
CA GLY A 110 6.99 -8.13 -5.61
C GLY A 110 5.92 -9.22 -5.81
N ALA A 111 4.79 -8.85 -6.42
CA ALA A 111 3.71 -9.77 -6.77
C ALA A 111 3.39 -9.67 -8.27
N ASN A 112 3.21 -10.82 -8.93
CA ASN A 112 2.85 -10.86 -10.35
C ASN A 112 1.34 -11.05 -10.57
N ASN A 113 0.59 -11.40 -9.52
CA ASN A 113 -0.87 -11.60 -9.58
C ASN A 113 -1.51 -11.35 -8.20
N GLU A 114 -2.84 -11.23 -8.19
CA GLU A 114 -3.62 -10.98 -6.96
C GLU A 114 -3.44 -12.07 -5.90
N LYS A 115 -3.30 -13.34 -6.29
CA LYS A 115 -3.13 -14.44 -5.32
C LYS A 115 -1.79 -14.38 -4.61
N GLU A 116 -0.73 -13.99 -5.33
CA GLU A 116 0.56 -13.71 -4.72
C GLU A 116 0.47 -12.51 -3.79
N MET A 117 -0.20 -11.43 -4.23
CA MET A 117 -0.45 -10.27 -3.40
C MET A 117 -1.23 -10.65 -2.14
N ASP A 118 -2.28 -11.47 -2.18
CA ASP A 118 -3.03 -11.82 -0.96
C ASP A 118 -2.20 -12.62 0.06
N ARG A 119 -1.16 -13.34 -0.40
CA ARG A 119 -0.30 -14.16 0.46
C ARG A 119 0.80 -13.38 1.18
N GLN A 120 1.26 -12.24 0.65
CA GLN A 120 2.33 -11.51 1.34
C GLN A 120 1.77 -10.66 2.48
N ARG A 121 2.63 -10.35 3.43
CA ARG A 121 2.28 -9.75 4.72
C ARG A 121 2.11 -8.22 4.62
N LEU A 122 1.46 -7.63 5.62
CA LEU A 122 1.32 -6.17 5.76
C LEU A 122 2.45 -5.50 6.57
N TYR A 123 3.44 -6.27 7.01
CA TYR A 123 4.56 -5.78 7.83
C TYR A 123 5.89 -5.93 7.11
N LEU A 124 6.83 -5.04 7.46
CA LEU A 124 8.20 -5.09 6.95
C LEU A 124 8.98 -6.22 7.62
N CYS A 125 9.80 -6.93 6.85
CA CYS A 125 10.79 -7.85 7.41
C CYS A 125 11.93 -7.06 8.08
N PRO A 126 12.76 -7.70 8.94
CA PRO A 126 13.84 -7.01 9.65
C PRO A 126 14.79 -6.23 8.73
N VAL A 127 15.10 -6.77 7.54
CA VAL A 127 15.97 -6.09 6.57
C VAL A 127 15.34 -4.79 6.04
N CYS A 128 14.07 -4.82 5.65
CA CYS A 128 13.40 -3.63 5.13
C CYS A 128 13.09 -2.62 6.22
N LEU A 129 12.78 -3.09 7.44
CA LEU A 129 12.60 -2.23 8.59
C LEU A 129 13.89 -1.48 8.92
N CYS A 130 15.03 -2.16 8.98
CA CYS A 130 16.32 -1.51 9.22
C CYS A 130 16.68 -0.49 8.13
N LYS A 131 16.39 -0.79 6.86
CA LYS A 131 16.59 0.16 5.74
C LYS A 131 15.74 1.42 5.90
N LEU A 132 14.48 1.28 6.31
CA LEU A 132 13.60 2.42 6.53
C LEU A 132 14.04 3.22 7.76
N HIS A 133 14.37 2.53 8.85
CA HIS A 133 14.85 3.11 10.10
C HIS A 133 16.17 3.87 9.90
N SER A 134 17.10 3.37 9.06
CA SER A 134 18.35 4.09 8.78
C SER A 134 18.15 5.46 8.12
N THR A 135 16.99 5.67 7.48
CA THR A 135 16.64 6.92 6.80
C THR A 135 15.82 7.84 7.69
N LEU A 136 14.84 7.29 8.42
CA LEU A 136 13.82 8.06 9.14
C LEU A 136 14.03 8.13 10.66
N GLN A 137 14.83 7.24 11.24
CA GLN A 137 15.15 7.17 12.67
C GLN A 137 13.92 7.24 13.60
N PHE A 138 12.82 6.61 13.19
CA PHE A 138 11.58 6.53 13.98
C PHE A 138 11.71 5.51 15.12
N ASP A 139 10.88 5.66 16.14
CA ASP A 139 10.75 4.68 17.21
C ASP A 139 10.02 3.42 16.70
N VAL A 140 10.73 2.29 16.68
CA VAL A 140 10.21 1.00 16.19
C VAL A 140 9.16 0.42 17.14
N GLU A 141 9.30 0.63 18.44
CA GLU A 141 8.35 0.15 19.45
C GLU A 141 7.03 0.89 19.27
N HIS A 142 7.11 2.23 19.23
CA HIS A 142 5.94 3.07 18.99
C HIS A 142 5.27 2.78 17.63
N LEU A 143 6.06 2.48 16.59
CA LEU A 143 5.53 2.02 15.30
C LEU A 143 4.69 0.74 15.48
N TYR A 144 5.23 -0.27 16.16
CA TYR A 144 4.55 -1.54 16.36
C TYR A 144 3.29 -1.42 17.21
N GLU A 145 3.30 -0.59 18.27
CA GLU A 145 2.09 -0.29 19.05
C GLU A 145 1.01 0.35 18.16
N THR A 146 1.39 1.38 17.40
CA THR A 146 0.46 2.12 16.54
C THR A 146 -0.15 1.20 15.48
N PHE A 147 0.67 0.42 14.79
CA PHE A 147 0.18 -0.54 13.78
C PHE A 147 -0.62 -1.68 14.41
N GLY A 148 -0.26 -2.13 15.62
CA GLY A 148 -1.03 -3.12 16.38
C GLY A 148 -2.45 -2.64 16.64
N ASN A 149 -2.59 -1.42 17.18
CA ASN A 149 -3.89 -0.80 17.47
C ASN A 149 -4.73 -0.60 16.20
N LEU A 150 -4.12 -0.15 15.10
CA LEU A 150 -4.81 -0.03 13.81
C LEU A 150 -5.26 -1.41 13.30
N CYS A 151 -4.44 -2.45 13.44
CA CYS A 151 -4.83 -3.79 13.02
C CYS A 151 -6.01 -4.32 13.85
N GLU A 152 -6.09 -3.98 15.14
CA GLU A 152 -7.24 -4.29 15.97
C GLU A 152 -8.50 -3.54 15.52
N GLU A 153 -8.40 -2.23 15.27
CA GLU A 153 -9.51 -1.38 14.79
C GLU A 153 -10.12 -1.89 13.46
N TYR A 154 -9.27 -2.37 12.54
CA TYR A 154 -9.69 -2.85 11.22
C TYR A 154 -9.85 -4.38 11.13
N GLU A 155 -9.89 -5.09 12.27
CA GLU A 155 -10.10 -6.54 12.36
C GLU A 155 -9.07 -7.36 11.54
N LEU A 156 -7.83 -6.88 11.46
CA LEU A 156 -6.70 -7.52 10.80
C LEU A 156 -5.97 -8.48 11.78
N GLU A 157 -6.67 -9.54 12.20
CA GLU A 157 -6.24 -10.43 13.29
C GLU A 157 -4.83 -11.02 13.10
N THR A 158 -4.49 -11.43 11.88
CA THR A 158 -3.18 -12.05 11.58
C THR A 158 -2.02 -11.07 11.80
N GLU A 159 -2.22 -9.81 11.44
CA GLU A 159 -1.25 -8.74 11.60
C GLU A 159 -1.19 -8.26 13.05
N CYS A 160 -2.35 -8.11 13.70
CA CYS A 160 -2.44 -7.75 15.11
C CYS A 160 -1.64 -8.74 15.97
N SER A 161 -1.88 -10.05 15.80
CA SER A 161 -1.12 -11.09 16.50
C SER A 161 0.38 -11.04 16.20
N TRP A 162 0.76 -10.64 14.99
CA TRP A 162 2.17 -10.50 14.63
C TRP A 162 2.83 -9.33 15.36
N TYR A 163 2.20 -8.15 15.40
CA TYR A 163 2.74 -6.96 16.08
C TYR A 163 2.82 -7.15 17.59
N GLN A 164 1.79 -7.74 18.22
CA GLN A 164 1.79 -8.05 19.66
C GLN A 164 2.97 -8.94 20.07
N LYS A 165 3.21 -10.02 19.31
CA LYS A 165 4.37 -10.92 19.55
C LYS A 165 5.72 -10.22 19.40
N ARG A 166 5.80 -9.12 18.64
CA ARG A 166 7.04 -8.36 18.48
C ARG A 166 7.27 -7.42 19.65
N LEU A 167 6.21 -6.78 20.14
CA LEU A 167 6.25 -5.96 21.35
C LEU A 167 6.68 -6.80 22.56
N GLU A 168 6.09 -7.99 22.72
CA GLU A 168 6.50 -8.96 23.78
C GLU A 168 7.97 -9.38 23.74
N TYR A 169 8.65 -9.24 22.60
CA TYR A 169 10.07 -9.59 22.47
C TYR A 169 11.00 -8.38 22.69
N ILE A 170 10.48 -7.17 22.52
CA ILE A 170 11.23 -5.93 22.76
C ILE A 170 11.26 -5.60 24.25
N HIS A 171 10.17 -5.92 24.96
CA HIS A 171 10.04 -5.82 26.42
C HIS A 171 10.58 -7.06 27.14
#